data_AF-A0A924WAG3-F1
#
_entry.id   AF-A0A924WAG3-F1
#
_cell.length_a   1.000
_cell.length_b   1.000
_cell.length_c   1.000
_cell.angle_alpha   90.00
_cell.angle_beta   90.00
_cell.angle_gamma   90.00
#
_symmetry.space_group_name_H-M   'P 1'
#
loop_
_entity.id
_entity.type
_entity.pdbx_description
1 polymer ?
#
loop_
_entity_poly.entity_id
_entity_poly.type
_entity_poly.pdbx_seq_one_letter_code
_entity_poly.pdbx_strand_id
1 'polypeptide(L)'
;MHHPPLKQIAALFLAALFIQPLAAQHSIVREWNEALLKTMQEDLARPHVQARNIFHFSVALYDAWAAYDAEADTYLLGKNVNGCSCPFKGVSKPADVEAARKEAMSFAAYRFLLARFANSPQSTLTVSRFRDLMKKQGYDPRNYSSDYTTGSPAALGSYIAQCVLQMGAQDGANEGSNYVDATYRPPNPPLEVVAPGPGKGIDPNRLQALKLKSAIDLDGYPLF
;
A
#
# COMPACT_ATOMS: atom_id res chain seq x y z
N MET A 1 34.82 33.50 -43.74
CA MET A 1 33.68 32.93 -42.98
C MET A 1 33.24 31.66 -43.70
N HIS A 2 33.63 30.47 -43.21
CA HIS A 2 33.23 29.21 -43.83
C HIS A 2 31.88 28.77 -43.26
N HIS A 3 30.84 28.88 -44.09
CA HIS A 3 29.52 28.33 -43.77
C HIS A 3 29.53 26.81 -43.94
N PRO A 4 29.02 26.03 -42.97
CA PRO A 4 28.93 24.58 -43.13
C PRO A 4 27.95 24.24 -44.28
N PRO A 5 28.24 23.19 -45.08
CA PRO A 5 27.39 22.79 -46.19
C PRO A 5 26.00 22.39 -45.70
N LEU A 6 24.96 22.78 -46.46
CA LEU A 6 23.54 22.57 -46.15
C LEU A 6 23.20 21.12 -45.73
N LYS A 7 23.94 20.14 -46.24
CA LYS A 7 23.82 18.71 -45.88
C LYS A 7 24.21 18.40 -44.43
N GLN A 8 25.20 19.10 -43.88
CA GLN A 8 25.61 18.94 -42.47
C GLN A 8 24.57 19.59 -41.53
N ILE A 9 23.98 20.72 -41.93
CA ILE A 9 22.89 21.36 -41.17
C ILE A 9 21.64 20.47 -41.17
N ALA A 10 21.30 19.88 -42.32
CA ALA A 10 20.19 18.94 -42.44
C ALA A 10 20.41 17.66 -41.62
N ALA A 11 21.64 17.11 -41.60
CA ALA A 11 21.97 15.95 -40.78
C ALA A 11 21.93 16.24 -39.27
N LEU A 12 22.36 17.44 -38.83
CA LEU A 12 22.24 17.89 -37.44
C LEU A 12 20.78 18.09 -37.02
N PHE A 13 19.94 18.63 -37.91
CA PHE A 13 18.50 18.75 -37.68
C PHE A 13 17.80 17.38 -37.60
N LEU A 14 18.19 16.43 -38.46
CA LEU A 14 17.65 15.07 -38.43
C LEU A 14 18.07 14.32 -37.15
N ALA A 15 19.32 14.49 -36.69
CA ALA A 15 19.79 13.88 -35.45
C ALA A 15 19.08 14.43 -34.21
N ALA A 16 18.77 15.73 -34.19
CA ALA A 16 18.02 16.36 -33.10
C ALA A 16 16.56 15.87 -33.00
N LEU A 17 15.96 15.46 -34.13
CA LEU A 17 14.62 14.86 -34.18
C LEU A 17 14.56 13.43 -33.58
N PHE A 18 15.70 12.76 -33.39
CA PHE A 18 15.79 11.43 -32.79
C PHE A 18 16.21 11.45 -31.30
N ILE A 19 16.44 12.63 -30.71
CA ILE A 19 16.66 12.74 -29.27
C ILE A 19 15.30 12.69 -28.58
N GLN A 20 14.77 11.48 -28.41
CA GLN A 20 13.68 11.30 -27.47
C GLN A 20 14.25 11.42 -26.05
N PRO A 21 13.66 12.24 -25.16
CA PRO A 21 14.01 12.17 -23.76
C PRO A 21 13.69 10.75 -23.30
N LEU A 22 14.70 10.02 -22.86
CA LEU A 22 14.54 8.73 -22.21
C LEU A 22 13.90 8.99 -20.84
N ALA A 23 12.59 9.25 -20.81
CA ALA A 23 11.84 9.25 -19.57
C ALA A 23 11.79 7.79 -19.11
N ALA A 24 12.64 7.43 -18.15
CA ALA A 24 12.55 6.15 -17.48
C ALA A 24 11.13 6.05 -16.90
N GLN A 25 10.27 5.22 -17.51
CA GLN A 25 8.95 4.97 -16.96
C GLN A 25 9.11 4.40 -15.56
N HIS A 26 8.39 4.97 -14.60
CA HIS A 26 8.36 4.46 -13.24
C HIS A 26 7.89 3.00 -13.26
N SER A 27 8.55 2.13 -12.48
CA SER A 27 8.06 0.77 -12.27
C SER A 27 6.65 0.80 -11.66
N ILE A 28 5.84 -0.23 -11.91
CA ILE A 28 4.50 -0.34 -11.32
C ILE A 28 4.54 -0.28 -9.79
N VAL A 29 5.58 -0.88 -9.18
CA VAL A 29 5.83 -0.84 -7.74
C VAL A 29 5.99 0.59 -7.24
N ARG A 30 6.76 1.41 -7.98
CA ARG A 30 6.93 2.83 -7.67
C ARG A 30 5.62 3.60 -7.75
N GLU A 31 4.79 3.38 -8.77
CA GLU A 31 3.49 4.07 -8.89
C GLU A 31 2.56 3.72 -7.72
N TRP A 32 2.46 2.44 -7.33
CA TRP A 32 1.66 2.03 -6.17
C TRP A 32 2.24 2.53 -4.84
N ASN A 33 3.56 2.56 -4.71
CA ASN A 33 4.22 3.09 -3.51
C ASN A 33 3.96 4.60 -3.35
N GLU A 34 4.06 5.38 -4.44
CA GLU A 34 3.72 6.81 -4.42
C GLU A 34 2.24 7.02 -4.06
N ALA A 35 1.34 6.18 -4.59
CA ALA A 35 -0.08 6.23 -4.23
C ALA A 35 -0.33 5.92 -2.75
N LEU A 36 0.32 4.88 -2.19
CA LEU A 36 0.26 4.52 -0.78
C LEU A 36 0.78 5.66 0.10
N LEU A 37 1.97 6.19 -0.19
CA LEU A 37 2.58 7.27 0.59
C LEU A 37 1.71 8.53 0.59
N LYS A 38 1.14 8.89 -0.57
CA LYS A 38 0.23 10.03 -0.66
C LYS A 38 -1.04 9.80 0.15
N THR A 39 -1.59 8.58 0.14
CA THR A 39 -2.76 8.22 0.96
C THR A 39 -2.43 8.27 2.46
N MET A 40 -1.23 7.85 2.87
CA MET A 40 -0.81 7.92 4.27
C MET A 40 -0.62 9.35 4.77
N GLN A 41 -0.19 10.27 3.91
CA GLN A 41 -0.11 11.71 4.21
C GLN A 41 -1.49 12.37 4.35
N GLU A 42 -2.55 11.67 3.97
CA GLU A 42 -3.92 12.17 3.91
C GLU A 42 -4.85 11.41 4.87
N ASP A 43 -4.31 10.46 5.62
CA ASP A 43 -5.00 9.64 6.61
C ASP A 43 -4.53 10.02 8.03
N LEU A 44 -5.25 9.54 9.04
CA LEU A 44 -4.91 9.78 10.44
C LEU A 44 -3.46 9.39 10.76
N ALA A 45 -2.79 10.22 11.55
CA ALA A 45 -1.44 9.99 12.05
C ALA A 45 -1.39 8.77 13.00
N ARG A 46 -1.24 7.57 12.43
CA ARG A 46 -1.23 6.29 13.14
C ARG A 46 0.02 5.48 12.76
N PRO A 47 1.21 5.81 13.30
CA PRO A 47 2.49 5.23 12.84
C PRO A 47 2.54 3.70 12.87
N HIS A 48 1.95 3.06 13.88
CA HIS A 48 1.91 1.60 14.02
C HIS A 48 1.01 0.95 12.95
N VAL A 49 -0.18 1.53 12.69
CA VAL A 49 -1.08 1.08 11.62
C VAL A 49 -0.43 1.27 10.25
N GLN A 50 0.19 2.43 10.04
CA GLN A 50 0.85 2.78 8.79
C GLN A 50 2.05 1.88 8.47
N ALA A 51 2.93 1.62 9.45
CA ALA A 51 4.07 0.72 9.28
C ALA A 51 3.61 -0.70 8.91
N ARG A 52 2.55 -1.18 9.57
CA ARG A 52 1.94 -2.48 9.28
C ARG A 52 1.32 -2.55 7.87
N ASN A 53 0.67 -1.48 7.43
CA ASN A 53 0.15 -1.38 6.06
C ASN A 53 1.28 -1.42 5.02
N ILE A 54 2.39 -0.74 5.26
CA ILE A 54 3.58 -0.79 4.37
C ILE A 54 4.14 -2.20 4.31
N PHE A 55 4.33 -2.86 5.47
CA PHE A 55 4.85 -4.23 5.51
C PHE A 55 3.98 -5.19 4.69
N HIS A 56 2.67 -5.20 4.94
CA HIS A 56 1.73 -6.04 4.22
C HIS A 56 1.65 -5.71 2.72
N PHE A 57 1.71 -4.43 2.36
CA PHE A 57 1.80 -4.00 0.96
C PHE A 57 3.07 -4.54 0.28
N SER A 58 4.22 -4.46 0.94
CA SER A 58 5.48 -5.01 0.44
C SER A 58 5.42 -6.53 0.24
N VAL A 59 4.84 -7.27 1.20
CA VAL A 59 4.61 -8.71 1.07
C VAL A 59 3.73 -9.00 -0.15
N ALA A 60 2.61 -8.29 -0.30
CA ALA A 60 1.68 -8.50 -1.41
C ALA A 60 2.33 -8.29 -2.77
N LEU A 61 3.13 -7.23 -2.92
CA LEU A 61 3.84 -6.94 -4.18
C LEU A 61 4.99 -7.91 -4.44
N TYR A 62 5.76 -8.25 -3.41
CA TYR A 62 6.88 -9.17 -3.54
C TYR A 62 6.41 -10.57 -3.94
N ASP A 63 5.39 -11.11 -3.27
CA ASP A 63 4.85 -12.43 -3.60
C ASP A 63 4.23 -12.47 -5.00
N ALA A 64 3.57 -11.39 -5.42
CA ALA A 64 3.02 -11.29 -6.77
C ALA A 64 4.12 -11.27 -7.85
N TRP A 65 5.27 -10.66 -7.56
CA TRP A 65 6.43 -10.67 -8.46
C TRP A 65 7.15 -12.03 -8.47
N ALA A 66 7.39 -12.59 -7.27
CA ALA A 66 8.11 -13.83 -7.06
C ALA A 66 7.37 -15.05 -7.62
N ALA A 67 6.03 -15.03 -7.67
CA ALA A 67 5.22 -16.09 -8.27
C ALA A 67 5.56 -16.38 -9.76
N TYR A 68 6.19 -15.43 -10.46
CA TYR A 68 6.64 -15.58 -11.85
C TYR A 68 8.16 -15.67 -11.99
N ASP A 69 8.90 -15.64 -10.89
CA ASP A 69 10.35 -15.82 -10.88
C ASP A 69 10.72 -17.30 -10.71
N ALA A 70 11.85 -17.71 -11.29
CA ALA A 70 12.30 -19.11 -11.24
C ALA A 70 13.12 -19.42 -9.97
N GLU A 71 13.69 -18.40 -9.33
CA GLU A 71 14.60 -18.55 -8.20
C GLU A 71 14.07 -17.93 -6.92
N ALA A 72 13.26 -16.86 -7.03
CA ALA A 72 12.74 -16.16 -5.87
C ALA A 72 11.81 -17.05 -5.04
N ASP A 73 11.95 -16.93 -3.72
CA ASP A 73 11.09 -17.58 -2.75
C ASP A 73 10.10 -16.57 -2.17
N THR A 74 8.84 -16.94 -2.05
CA THR A 74 7.75 -16.06 -1.57
C THR A 74 7.81 -15.88 -0.05
N TYR A 75 7.13 -14.87 0.50
CA TYR A 75 6.96 -14.73 1.95
C TYR A 75 5.74 -15.48 2.47
N LEU A 76 4.56 -15.25 1.87
CA LEU A 76 3.27 -15.81 2.33
C LEU A 76 2.68 -16.80 1.31
N LEU A 77 2.70 -16.48 0.02
CA LEU A 77 2.12 -17.29 -1.04
C LEU A 77 2.77 -18.67 -1.09
N GLY A 78 1.98 -19.74 -0.98
CA GLY A 78 2.46 -21.11 -0.89
C GLY A 78 2.98 -21.53 0.48
N LYS A 79 2.90 -20.65 1.49
CA LYS A 79 3.50 -20.87 2.81
C LYS A 79 2.47 -20.80 3.93
N ASN A 80 2.92 -21.20 5.12
CA ASN A 80 2.24 -20.97 6.37
C ASN A 80 3.10 -20.05 7.24
N VAL A 81 2.62 -18.84 7.51
CA VAL A 81 3.31 -17.83 8.30
C VAL A 81 2.48 -17.53 9.54
N ASN A 82 3.01 -17.81 10.74
CA ASN A 82 2.33 -17.57 12.01
C ASN A 82 0.90 -18.14 12.06
N GLY A 83 0.70 -19.34 11.51
CA GLY A 83 -0.62 -20.00 11.45
C GLY A 83 -1.51 -19.52 10.31
N CYS A 84 -1.06 -18.58 9.46
CA CYS A 84 -1.78 -18.16 8.26
C CYS A 84 -1.28 -18.93 7.05
N SER A 85 -2.10 -19.82 6.50
CA SER A 85 -1.78 -20.56 5.28
C SER A 85 -2.32 -19.86 4.05
N CYS A 86 -1.48 -19.69 3.02
CA CYS A 86 -1.90 -19.22 1.69
C CYS A 86 -1.53 -20.27 0.63
N PRO A 87 -2.36 -21.31 0.39
CA PRO A 87 -2.00 -22.40 -0.52
C PRO A 87 -1.77 -21.92 -1.97
N PHE A 88 -0.67 -22.38 -2.58
CA PHE A 88 -0.32 -22.01 -3.95
C PHE A 88 -0.06 -23.23 -4.82
N LYS A 89 -0.78 -23.34 -5.94
CA LYS A 89 -0.63 -24.44 -6.90
C LYS A 89 0.37 -24.15 -8.02
N GLY A 90 1.04 -23.00 -7.99
CA GLY A 90 1.82 -22.50 -9.10
C GLY A 90 0.95 -21.74 -10.12
N VAL A 91 1.64 -21.09 -11.07
CA VAL A 91 1.04 -20.43 -12.22
C VAL A 91 1.68 -20.95 -13.50
N SER A 92 0.92 -20.98 -14.59
CA SER A 92 1.48 -21.27 -15.91
C SER A 92 2.44 -20.17 -16.33
N LYS A 93 3.54 -20.52 -17.01
CA LYS A 93 4.47 -19.54 -17.57
C LYS A 93 3.75 -18.67 -18.62
N PRO A 94 3.60 -17.35 -18.39
CA PRO A 94 2.95 -16.46 -19.34
C PRO A 94 3.87 -16.17 -20.54
N ALA A 95 3.27 -15.72 -21.64
CA ALA A 95 4.02 -15.27 -22.82
C ALA A 95 4.87 -14.01 -22.52
N ASP A 96 4.34 -13.12 -21.70
CA ASP A 96 5.03 -11.93 -21.20
C ASP A 96 5.00 -11.95 -19.66
N VAL A 97 6.15 -12.30 -19.08
CA VAL A 97 6.34 -12.38 -17.62
C VAL A 97 6.25 -11.01 -16.96
N GLU A 98 6.77 -9.96 -17.61
CA GLU A 98 6.75 -8.61 -17.03
C GLU A 98 5.35 -8.01 -17.06
N ALA A 99 4.57 -8.26 -18.12
CA ALA A 99 3.16 -7.88 -18.14
C ALA A 99 2.35 -8.59 -17.05
N ALA A 100 2.54 -9.90 -16.87
CA ALA A 100 1.86 -10.68 -15.84
C ALA A 100 2.22 -10.20 -14.42
N ARG A 101 3.52 -9.94 -14.18
CA ARG A 101 4.00 -9.35 -12.92
C ARG A 101 3.33 -8.01 -12.63
N LYS A 102 3.26 -7.11 -13.61
CA LYS A 102 2.63 -5.78 -13.43
C LYS A 102 1.15 -5.88 -13.11
N GLU A 103 0.43 -6.77 -13.78
CA GLU A 103 -0.99 -6.98 -13.55
C GLU A 103 -1.24 -7.61 -12.17
N ALA A 104 -0.52 -8.67 -11.80
CA ALA A 104 -0.66 -9.32 -10.50
C ALA A 104 -0.32 -8.37 -9.35
N MET A 105 0.78 -7.62 -9.44
CA MET A 105 1.15 -6.58 -8.46
C MET A 105 0.07 -5.50 -8.34
N SER A 106 -0.50 -5.07 -9.46
CA SER A 106 -1.53 -4.01 -9.44
C SER A 106 -2.82 -4.46 -8.79
N PHE A 107 -3.29 -5.68 -9.08
CA PHE A 107 -4.46 -6.23 -8.41
C PHE A 107 -4.20 -6.53 -6.94
N ALA A 108 -2.99 -7.01 -6.58
CA ALA A 108 -2.61 -7.22 -5.19
C ALA A 108 -2.65 -5.90 -4.39
N ALA A 109 -1.97 -4.86 -4.89
CA ALA A 109 -1.99 -3.54 -4.26
C ALA A 109 -3.40 -2.95 -4.21
N TYR A 110 -4.13 -2.94 -5.33
CA TYR A 110 -5.47 -2.37 -5.40
C TYR A 110 -6.42 -2.98 -4.38
N ARG A 111 -6.49 -4.31 -4.32
CA ARG A 111 -7.39 -5.03 -3.40
C ARG A 111 -6.99 -4.84 -1.95
N PHE A 112 -5.69 -4.95 -1.66
CA PHE A 112 -5.17 -4.77 -0.31
C PHE A 112 -5.42 -3.35 0.20
N LEU A 113 -5.01 -2.33 -0.57
CA LEU A 113 -5.09 -0.93 -0.15
C LEU A 113 -6.53 -0.43 -0.04
N LEU A 114 -7.44 -0.87 -0.92
CA LEU A 114 -8.86 -0.55 -0.78
C LEU A 114 -9.42 -1.04 0.55
N ALA A 115 -9.06 -2.25 0.98
CA ALA A 115 -9.51 -2.78 2.27
C ALA A 115 -8.91 -1.97 3.44
N ARG A 116 -7.61 -1.64 3.38
CA ARG A 116 -6.92 -0.91 4.46
C ARG A 116 -7.42 0.51 4.67
N PHE A 117 -7.77 1.20 3.59
CA PHE A 117 -8.19 2.60 3.64
C PHE A 117 -9.70 2.80 3.54
N ALA A 118 -10.49 1.72 3.61
CA ALA A 118 -11.96 1.78 3.56
C ALA A 118 -12.56 2.72 4.63
N ASN A 119 -11.95 2.74 5.82
CA ASN A 119 -12.38 3.56 6.96
C ASN A 119 -11.50 4.81 7.18
N SER A 120 -10.70 5.20 6.19
CA SER A 120 -9.92 6.45 6.28
C SER A 120 -10.82 7.68 6.14
N PRO A 121 -10.48 8.84 6.76
CA PRO A 121 -11.25 10.07 6.60
C PRO A 121 -11.42 10.50 5.14
N GLN A 122 -10.41 10.22 4.31
CA GLN A 122 -10.40 10.54 2.88
C GLN A 122 -10.60 9.30 1.99
N SER A 123 -11.43 8.35 2.43
CA SER A 123 -11.66 7.08 1.70
C SER A 123 -12.13 7.31 0.27
N THR A 124 -13.04 8.26 0.01
CA THR A 124 -13.51 8.59 -1.35
C THR A 124 -12.36 9.03 -2.28
N LEU A 125 -11.49 9.93 -1.81
CA LEU A 125 -10.34 10.41 -2.59
C LEU A 125 -9.36 9.27 -2.84
N THR A 126 -9.09 8.47 -1.80
CA THR A 126 -8.22 7.30 -1.85
C THR A 126 -8.70 6.27 -2.88
N VAL A 127 -10.00 5.93 -2.85
CA VAL A 127 -10.62 5.00 -3.81
C VAL A 127 -10.50 5.53 -5.24
N SER A 128 -10.72 6.84 -5.46
CA SER A 128 -10.55 7.44 -6.80
C SER A 128 -9.11 7.29 -7.28
N ARG A 129 -8.13 7.65 -6.45
CA ARG A 129 -6.70 7.54 -6.77
C ARG A 129 -6.31 6.14 -7.23
N PHE A 130 -6.68 5.12 -6.46
CA PHE A 130 -6.34 3.74 -6.79
C PHE A 130 -7.06 3.25 -8.05
N ARG A 131 -8.31 3.68 -8.27
CA ARG A 131 -9.07 3.36 -9.47
C ARG A 131 -8.46 4.00 -10.72
N ASP A 132 -8.01 5.24 -10.62
CA ASP A 132 -7.38 5.95 -11.72
C ASP A 132 -6.02 5.33 -12.07
N LEU A 133 -5.28 4.85 -11.07
CA LEU A 133 -4.06 4.08 -11.30
C LEU A 133 -4.34 2.76 -12.04
N MET A 134 -5.38 2.01 -11.66
CA MET A 134 -5.81 0.81 -12.40
C MET A 134 -6.16 1.13 -13.85
N LYS A 135 -6.97 2.18 -14.08
CA LYS A 135 -7.38 2.61 -15.43
C LYS A 135 -6.20 3.06 -16.28
N LYS A 136 -5.24 3.78 -15.70
CA LYS A 136 -4.01 4.24 -16.39
C LYS A 136 -3.22 3.06 -16.97
N GLN A 137 -3.23 1.92 -16.28
CA GLN A 137 -2.57 0.68 -16.72
C GLN A 137 -3.46 -0.21 -17.60
N GLY A 138 -4.70 0.21 -17.89
CA GLY A 138 -5.65 -0.54 -18.73
C GLY A 138 -6.38 -1.68 -18.00
N TYR A 139 -6.30 -1.75 -16.68
CA TYR A 139 -6.93 -2.81 -15.89
C TYR A 139 -8.37 -2.44 -15.49
N ASP A 140 -9.31 -3.40 -15.54
CA ASP A 140 -10.67 -3.20 -15.04
C ASP A 140 -10.72 -3.38 -13.50
N PRO A 141 -10.91 -2.30 -12.71
CA PRO A 141 -11.02 -2.38 -11.25
C PRO A 141 -12.20 -3.24 -10.77
N ARG A 142 -13.17 -3.53 -11.65
CA ARG A 142 -14.34 -4.38 -11.37
C ARG A 142 -14.08 -5.87 -11.62
N ASN A 143 -12.87 -6.27 -12.01
CA ASN A 143 -12.52 -7.69 -12.05
C ASN A 143 -12.22 -8.20 -10.64
N TYR A 144 -13.18 -8.87 -10.01
CA TYR A 144 -13.07 -9.42 -8.65
C TYR A 144 -12.62 -10.87 -8.59
N SER A 145 -12.23 -11.48 -9.71
CA SER A 145 -11.78 -12.87 -9.70
C SER A 145 -10.56 -13.02 -8.77
N SER A 146 -10.55 -14.12 -8.01
CA SER A 146 -9.39 -14.59 -7.25
C SER A 146 -9.02 -16.03 -7.63
N ASP A 147 -9.70 -16.60 -8.63
CA ASP A 147 -9.36 -17.90 -9.17
C ASP A 147 -8.25 -17.77 -10.21
N TYR A 148 -7.01 -17.90 -9.72
CA TYR A 148 -5.81 -17.84 -10.55
C TYR A 148 -5.49 -19.15 -11.26
N THR A 149 -6.24 -20.24 -11.01
CA THR A 149 -5.92 -21.57 -11.56
C THR A 149 -6.06 -21.63 -13.09
N THR A 150 -6.76 -20.65 -13.67
CA THR A 150 -6.91 -20.44 -15.11
C THR A 150 -5.75 -19.63 -15.72
N GLY A 151 -4.76 -19.23 -14.92
CA GLY A 151 -3.58 -18.48 -15.35
C GLY A 151 -3.73 -16.96 -15.33
N SER A 152 -4.83 -16.41 -14.81
CA SER A 152 -5.05 -14.96 -14.74
C SER A 152 -4.15 -14.25 -13.71
N PRO A 153 -3.28 -13.31 -14.13
CA PRO A 153 -2.45 -12.55 -13.20
C PRO A 153 -3.27 -11.62 -12.29
N ALA A 154 -4.33 -11.00 -12.82
CA ALA A 154 -5.27 -10.21 -12.02
C ALA A 154 -5.92 -11.03 -10.89
N ALA A 155 -6.28 -12.28 -11.19
CA ALA A 155 -6.85 -13.17 -10.19
C ALA A 155 -5.80 -13.59 -9.14
N LEU A 156 -4.56 -13.86 -9.57
CA LEU A 156 -3.45 -14.13 -8.64
C LEU A 156 -3.22 -12.96 -7.69
N GLY A 157 -3.15 -11.73 -8.20
CA GLY A 157 -2.98 -10.54 -7.38
C GLY A 157 -4.10 -10.38 -6.36
N SER A 158 -5.35 -10.56 -6.79
CA SER A 158 -6.50 -10.50 -5.89
C SER A 158 -6.48 -11.60 -4.83
N TYR A 159 -6.04 -12.81 -5.18
CA TYR A 159 -5.85 -13.91 -4.23
C TYR A 159 -4.76 -13.61 -3.19
N ILE A 160 -3.62 -13.08 -3.61
CA ILE A 160 -2.53 -12.68 -2.71
C ILE A 160 -3.01 -11.61 -1.72
N ALA A 161 -3.76 -10.60 -2.20
CA ALA A 161 -4.34 -9.58 -1.33
C ALA A 161 -5.27 -10.18 -0.27
N GLN A 162 -6.10 -11.18 -0.63
CA GLN A 162 -6.95 -11.89 0.33
C GLN A 162 -6.10 -12.61 1.39
N CYS A 163 -5.05 -13.32 0.99
CA CYS A 163 -4.13 -13.98 1.92
C CYS A 163 -3.48 -12.98 2.88
N VAL A 164 -3.00 -11.84 2.40
CA VAL A 164 -2.35 -10.82 3.23
C VAL A 164 -3.35 -10.17 4.19
N LEU A 165 -4.60 -9.93 3.76
CA LEU A 165 -5.66 -9.43 4.64
C LEU A 165 -6.02 -10.46 5.71
N GLN A 166 -6.08 -11.74 5.36
CA GLN A 166 -6.32 -12.82 6.31
C GLN A 166 -5.17 -12.94 7.33
N MET A 167 -3.92 -12.88 6.88
CA MET A 167 -2.75 -12.85 7.76
C MET A 167 -2.84 -11.69 8.75
N GLY A 168 -3.19 -10.49 8.27
CA GLY A 168 -3.40 -9.34 9.13
C GLY A 168 -4.57 -9.51 10.12
N ALA A 169 -5.66 -10.16 9.73
CA ALA A 169 -6.80 -10.35 10.64
C ALA A 169 -6.45 -11.18 11.90
N GLN A 170 -5.39 -12.00 11.85
CA GLN A 170 -5.00 -12.92 12.91
C GLN A 170 -3.63 -12.64 13.55
N ASP A 171 -2.98 -11.52 13.22
CA ASP A 171 -1.63 -11.20 13.72
C ASP A 171 -1.59 -10.57 15.13
N GLY A 172 -2.74 -10.49 15.81
CA GLY A 172 -2.85 -9.95 17.16
C GLY A 172 -2.98 -8.42 17.24
N ALA A 173 -2.94 -7.69 16.12
CA ALA A 173 -3.06 -6.23 16.13
C ALA A 173 -4.45 -5.70 16.53
N ASN A 174 -5.46 -6.57 16.61
CA ASN A 174 -6.86 -6.21 16.92
C ASN A 174 -7.45 -5.16 15.96
N GLU A 175 -7.10 -5.23 14.68
CA GLU A 175 -7.54 -4.29 13.64
C GLU A 175 -9.07 -4.19 13.53
N GLY A 176 -9.79 -5.31 13.66
CA GLY A 176 -11.26 -5.33 13.60
C GLY A 176 -11.95 -4.52 14.70
N SER A 177 -11.24 -4.26 15.81
CA SER A 177 -11.68 -3.37 16.89
C SER A 177 -10.88 -2.06 16.92
N ASN A 178 -10.41 -1.60 15.76
CA ASN A 178 -9.62 -0.37 15.59
C ASN A 178 -8.40 -0.31 16.53
N TYR A 179 -7.68 -1.43 16.65
CA TYR A 179 -6.40 -1.53 17.39
C TYR A 179 -6.52 -1.23 18.90
N VAL A 180 -7.72 -1.32 19.47
CA VAL A 180 -7.93 -1.10 20.90
C VAL A 180 -7.16 -2.15 21.72
N ASP A 181 -6.33 -1.70 22.65
CA ASP A 181 -5.67 -2.58 23.62
C ASP A 181 -6.66 -2.96 24.74
N ALA A 182 -7.06 -4.23 24.76
CA ALA A 182 -7.96 -4.76 25.78
C ALA A 182 -7.27 -5.05 27.12
N THR A 183 -5.94 -5.12 27.15
CA THR A 183 -5.13 -5.57 28.29
C THR A 183 -4.63 -4.42 29.14
N TYR A 184 -4.29 -3.28 28.54
CA TYR A 184 -3.81 -2.13 29.30
C TYR A 184 -4.96 -1.39 30.00
N ARG A 185 -4.77 -1.14 31.30
CA ARG A 185 -5.65 -0.31 32.13
C ARG A 185 -4.80 0.77 32.79
N PRO A 186 -4.95 2.05 32.43
CA PRO A 186 -4.16 3.11 33.04
C PRO A 186 -4.52 3.25 34.52
N PRO A 187 -3.53 3.26 35.43
CA PRO A 187 -3.80 3.40 36.87
C PRO A 187 -4.22 4.83 37.24
N ASN A 188 -3.80 5.81 36.44
CA ASN A 188 -4.16 7.21 36.64
C ASN A 188 -5.41 7.55 35.83
N PRO A 189 -6.41 8.23 36.44
CA PRO A 189 -7.54 8.76 35.69
C PRO A 189 -7.08 9.85 34.70
N PRO A 190 -7.73 10.01 33.53
CA PRO A 190 -7.36 11.03 32.57
C PRO A 190 -7.34 12.44 33.18
N LEU A 191 -6.32 13.22 32.83
CA LEU A 191 -6.16 14.61 33.28
C LEU A 191 -7.03 15.54 32.44
N GLU A 192 -7.99 16.22 33.08
CA GLU A 192 -8.73 17.30 32.43
C GLU A 192 -7.85 18.54 32.33
N VAL A 193 -7.48 18.94 31.11
CA VAL A 193 -6.53 20.04 30.86
C VAL A 193 -7.19 21.43 30.98
N VAL A 194 -8.12 21.57 31.92
CA VAL A 194 -8.88 22.82 32.16
C VAL A 194 -8.25 23.68 33.26
N ALA A 195 -7.30 23.12 34.03
CA ALA A 195 -6.58 23.83 35.09
C ALA A 195 -5.14 23.27 35.24
N PRO A 196 -4.18 24.05 35.78
CA PRO A 196 -2.82 23.59 36.08
C PRO A 196 -2.76 22.51 37.18
N GLY A 197 -1.71 21.69 37.15
CA GLY A 197 -1.41 20.68 38.18
C GLY A 197 -1.77 19.25 37.75
N PRO A 198 -1.42 18.23 38.56
CA PRO A 198 -1.60 16.81 38.22
C PRO A 198 -3.06 16.32 38.37
N GLY A 199 -3.98 17.19 38.78
CA GLY A 199 -5.37 16.83 39.04
C GLY A 199 -5.50 15.68 40.04
N LYS A 200 -6.20 14.61 39.66
CA LYS A 200 -6.39 13.38 40.47
C LYS A 200 -5.36 12.28 40.16
N GLY A 201 -4.18 12.63 39.64
CA GLY A 201 -3.11 11.65 39.40
C GLY A 201 -2.74 10.92 40.70
N ILE A 202 -2.68 9.59 40.65
CA ILE A 202 -2.48 8.73 41.83
C ILE A 202 -1.01 8.28 41.93
N ASP A 203 -0.43 7.86 40.80
CA ASP A 203 0.93 7.33 40.72
C ASP A 203 1.78 8.18 39.76
N PRO A 204 2.73 8.98 40.26
CA PRO A 204 3.58 9.84 39.44
C PRO A 204 4.56 9.06 38.54
N ASN A 205 4.78 7.76 38.79
CA ASN A 205 5.63 6.91 37.96
C ASN A 205 4.86 6.23 36.82
N ARG A 206 3.58 6.58 36.61
CA ARG A 206 2.72 5.98 35.59
C ARG A 206 2.10 7.03 34.70
N LEU A 207 1.87 6.67 33.44
CA LEU A 207 1.22 7.55 32.47
C LEU A 207 -0.16 8.00 32.96
N GLN A 208 -0.39 9.30 32.92
CA GLN A 208 -1.71 9.91 33.06
C GLN A 208 -2.14 10.39 31.67
N ALA A 209 -3.16 9.74 31.10
CA ALA A 209 -3.68 10.13 29.78
C ALA A 209 -4.27 11.55 29.85
N LEU A 210 -4.10 12.35 28.81
CA LEU A 210 -4.74 13.67 28.73
C LEU A 210 -6.17 13.54 28.21
N LYS A 211 -7.10 14.24 28.83
CA LYS A 211 -8.47 14.44 28.34
C LYS A 211 -8.58 15.85 27.76
N LEU A 212 -8.47 15.91 26.44
CA LEU A 212 -8.60 17.15 25.68
C LEU A 212 -10.07 17.38 25.31
N LYS A 213 -10.51 18.64 25.33
CA LYS A 213 -11.86 19.02 24.87
C LYS A 213 -12.03 18.81 23.35
N SER A 214 -10.93 18.96 22.61
CA SER A 214 -10.81 18.68 21.19
C SER A 214 -9.37 18.24 20.92
N ALA A 215 -9.19 17.25 20.05
CA ALA A 215 -7.88 16.88 19.53
C ALA A 215 -7.99 16.72 18.02
N ILE A 216 -7.10 17.42 17.33
CA ILE A 216 -7.06 17.52 15.88
C ILE A 216 -5.66 17.09 15.47
N ASP A 217 -5.55 16.27 14.42
CA ASP A 217 -4.25 15.91 13.86
C ASP A 217 -3.63 17.06 13.04
N LEU A 218 -2.47 16.81 12.43
CA LEU A 218 -1.74 17.81 11.65
C LEU A 218 -2.51 18.27 10.40
N ASP A 219 -3.46 17.46 9.91
CA ASP A 219 -4.21 17.68 8.68
C ASP A 219 -5.64 18.19 8.96
N GLY A 220 -6.00 18.39 10.23
CA GLY A 220 -7.29 18.96 10.62
C GLY A 220 -8.35 17.94 11.00
N TYR A 221 -8.04 16.65 11.09
CA TYR A 221 -9.02 15.60 11.42
C TYR A 221 -9.15 15.37 12.93
N PRO A 222 -10.39 15.24 13.45
CA PRO A 222 -10.60 14.82 14.83
C PRO A 222 -10.01 13.44 15.11
N LEU A 223 -9.27 13.32 16.21
CA LEU A 223 -8.65 12.05 16.63
C LEU A 223 -9.60 11.13 17.40
N PHE A 224 -10.72 11.66 17.91
CA PHE A 224 -11.78 10.97 18.67
C PHE A 224 -13.07 11.79 18.70
#